data_AF-A0A1B9FQ25-F1
#
_entry.id   AF-A0A1B9FQ25-F1
#
_cell.length_a   1.000
_cell.length_b   1.000
_cell.length_c   1.000
_cell.angle_alpha   90.00
_cell.angle_beta   90.00
_cell.angle_gamma   90.00
#
_symmetry.space_group_name_H-M   'P 1'
#
loop_
_entity.id
_entity.type
_entity.pdbx_description
1 polymer ?
#
loop_
_entity_poly.entity_id
_entity_poly.type
_entity_poly.pdbx_seq_one_letter_code
_entity_poly.pdbx_strand_id
1 'polypeptide(L)'
;MSDNQDVEDFKKQFVENQKGIEELNQKLHRKTREVEIIQSISAEILNTLDLEQIFERIMEVMDEVFGFKHAMILMLEEGTETLSVKASRGYEQGGVGAKVEFGQGVIGVVAKRKKIMRMVGITTQMRYAGQIGQSMGREEKQIELPGLKDAKSQIAIPLLVKDKLLGVFAVESAEMNAFKLLDEVILSVVGNQIAVAIENAAAYYTQQQLSEAYSRFVPKELLSLLSKKSILETQLADQTEGLMTVMFSDIRGFTTISEKMTPSENFQFINNYLGMIAPVIKEHNGFIDKFIGDAIMAIFPARAENAVEAALAMMKALQQFNELRQKENQDPIDIGIGIHTGHLMLGIIGHENRMEGTVIGDSVNLASRIEGLTKQFKCSIIVSEVTIASLRDPSRFTHSFLDEVTVKGKSQPIKVYKIENSV
;
A
#
# COMPACT_ATOMS: atom_id res chain seq x y z
N MET A 1 8.23 81.06 -32.40
CA MET A 1 8.49 79.78 -33.08
C MET A 1 8.89 78.67 -32.11
N SER A 2 9.41 78.95 -30.89
CA SER A 2 9.74 77.90 -29.91
C SER A 2 8.53 77.26 -29.21
N ASP A 3 7.48 78.02 -28.88
CA ASP A 3 6.29 77.48 -28.18
C ASP A 3 5.54 76.37 -28.94
N ASN A 4 5.63 76.37 -30.28
CA ASN A 4 4.94 75.36 -31.09
C ASN A 4 5.72 74.04 -31.15
N GLN A 5 7.02 74.07 -30.84
CA GLN A 5 7.92 72.93 -30.87
C GLN A 5 7.83 72.14 -29.55
N ASP A 6 7.70 72.83 -28.42
CA ASP A 6 7.48 72.21 -27.11
C ASP A 6 6.11 71.49 -27.02
N VAL A 7 5.08 72.04 -27.67
CA VAL A 7 3.74 71.41 -27.75
C VAL A 7 3.74 70.19 -28.66
N GLU A 8 4.49 70.21 -29.76
CA GLU A 8 4.68 69.06 -30.65
C GLU A 8 5.46 67.94 -29.94
N ASP A 9 6.54 68.26 -29.22
CA ASP A 9 7.33 67.29 -28.46
C ASP A 9 6.53 66.67 -27.32
N PHE A 10 5.71 67.46 -26.61
CA PHE A 10 4.82 66.93 -25.58
C PHE A 10 3.75 65.99 -26.17
N LYS A 11 3.15 66.33 -27.31
CA LYS A 11 2.20 65.44 -28.00
C LYS A 11 2.86 64.13 -28.42
N LYS A 12 4.09 64.19 -28.94
CA LYS A 12 4.84 63.02 -29.37
C LYS A 12 5.18 62.11 -28.18
N GLN A 13 5.63 62.69 -27.07
CA GLN A 13 5.92 61.96 -25.84
C GLN A 13 4.66 61.37 -25.19
N PHE A 14 3.51 62.06 -25.28
CA PHE A 14 2.23 61.54 -24.82
C PHE A 14 1.79 60.31 -25.61
N VAL A 15 1.92 60.35 -26.95
CA VAL A 15 1.60 59.21 -27.83
C VAL A 15 2.54 58.02 -27.58
N GLU A 16 3.85 58.26 -27.39
CA GLU A 16 4.81 57.21 -27.04
C GLU A 16 4.49 56.57 -25.69
N ASN A 17 4.14 57.37 -24.68
CA ASN A 17 3.75 56.87 -23.36
C ASN A 17 2.44 56.08 -23.42
N GLN A 18 1.44 56.52 -24.21
CA GLN A 18 0.19 55.79 -24.40
C GLN A 18 0.45 54.41 -25.03
N LYS A 19 1.29 54.36 -26.06
CA LYS A 19 1.69 53.12 -26.72
C LYS A 19 2.45 52.19 -25.78
N GLY A 20 3.34 52.73 -24.94
CA GLY A 20 4.05 51.96 -23.92
C GLY A 20 3.13 51.35 -22.85
N ILE A 21 2.09 52.06 -22.43
CA ILE A 21 1.08 51.56 -21.49
C ILE A 21 0.22 50.46 -22.13
N GLU A 22 -0.17 50.61 -23.39
CA GLU A 22 -0.91 49.58 -24.13
C GLU A 22 -0.10 48.29 -24.28
N GLU A 23 1.18 48.40 -24.63
CA GLU A 23 2.10 47.24 -24.72
C GLU A 23 2.29 46.57 -23.35
N LEU A 24 2.39 47.34 -22.26
CA LEU A 24 2.54 46.81 -20.91
C LEU A 24 1.26 46.11 -20.43
N ASN A 25 0.09 46.69 -20.71
CA ASN A 25 -1.20 46.08 -20.39
C ASN A 25 -1.43 44.78 -21.17
N GLN A 26 -1.04 44.72 -22.45
CA GLN A 26 -1.07 43.48 -23.22
C GLN A 26 -0.13 42.42 -22.63
N LYS A 27 1.09 42.78 -22.22
CA LYS A 27 2.01 41.87 -21.53
C LYS A 27 1.45 41.40 -20.18
N LEU A 28 0.80 42.28 -19.42
CA LEU A 28 0.22 41.96 -18.13
C LEU A 28 -0.97 41.00 -18.28
N HIS A 29 -1.92 41.29 -19.18
CA HIS A 29 -3.04 40.39 -19.46
C HIS A 29 -2.58 39.02 -19.95
N ARG A 30 -1.52 38.96 -20.75
CA ARG A 30 -0.92 37.69 -21.15
C ARG A 30 -0.35 36.93 -19.94
N LYS A 31 0.42 37.60 -19.08
CA LYS A 31 0.97 37.04 -17.84
C LYS A 31 -0.11 36.54 -16.88
N THR A 32 -1.20 37.30 -16.71
CA THR A 32 -2.34 36.92 -15.86
C THR A 32 -3.00 35.64 -16.37
N ARG A 33 -3.26 35.56 -17.68
CA ARG A 33 -3.87 34.38 -18.30
C ARG A 33 -2.96 33.15 -18.18
N GLU A 34 -1.65 33.31 -18.30
CA GLU A 34 -0.68 32.23 -18.05
C GLU A 34 -0.79 31.70 -16.61
N VAL A 35 -0.92 32.59 -15.60
CA VAL A 35 -1.05 32.18 -14.18
C VAL A 35 -2.37 31.49 -13.89
N GLU A 36 -3.49 32.00 -14.41
CA GLU A 36 -4.83 31.41 -14.22
C GLU A 36 -4.89 29.99 -14.80
N ILE A 37 -4.30 29.80 -15.98
CA ILE A 37 -4.21 28.49 -16.63
C ILE A 37 -3.40 27.52 -15.76
N ILE A 38 -2.26 27.95 -15.21
CA ILE A 38 -1.42 27.11 -14.34
C ILE A 38 -2.18 26.74 -13.06
N GLN A 39 -2.90 27.67 -12.44
CA GLN A 39 -3.70 27.41 -11.24
C GLN A 39 -4.84 26.44 -11.50
N SER A 40 -5.53 26.58 -12.64
CA SER A 40 -6.58 25.65 -13.06
C SER A 40 -6.04 24.23 -13.25
N ILE A 41 -4.87 24.09 -13.91
CA ILE A 41 -4.20 22.79 -14.08
C ILE A 41 -3.83 22.18 -12.73
N SER A 42 -3.18 22.96 -11.85
CA SER A 42 -2.77 22.47 -10.52
C SER A 42 -3.96 22.04 -9.67
N ALA A 43 -5.08 22.76 -9.70
CA ALA A 43 -6.26 22.41 -8.93
C ALA A 43 -6.94 21.13 -9.43
N GLU A 44 -6.94 20.87 -10.74
CA GLU A 44 -7.54 19.65 -11.30
C GLU A 44 -6.66 18.41 -11.11
N ILE A 45 -5.33 18.53 -11.25
CA ILE A 45 -4.39 17.40 -11.13
C ILE A 45 -4.31 16.89 -9.66
N LEU A 46 -4.50 17.76 -8.66
CA LEU A 46 -4.34 17.40 -7.25
C LEU A 46 -5.51 16.63 -6.62
N ASN A 47 -6.63 16.45 -7.32
CA ASN A 47 -7.85 15.89 -6.74
C ASN A 47 -7.98 14.36 -6.82
N THR A 48 -6.98 13.66 -7.38
CA THR A 48 -6.97 12.19 -7.45
C THR A 48 -5.57 11.64 -7.17
N LEU A 49 -5.53 10.44 -6.58
CA LEU A 49 -4.30 9.68 -6.29
C LEU A 49 -4.13 8.49 -7.24
N ASP A 50 -5.04 8.34 -8.20
CA ASP A 50 -4.98 7.29 -9.22
C ASP A 50 -4.17 7.82 -10.42
N LEU A 51 -3.00 7.20 -10.65
CA LEU A 51 -2.08 7.61 -11.72
C LEU A 51 -2.70 7.49 -13.11
N GLU A 52 -3.56 6.50 -13.35
CA GLU A 52 -4.20 6.32 -14.66
C GLU A 52 -5.19 7.45 -14.90
N GLN A 53 -6.03 7.77 -13.91
CA GLN A 53 -6.95 8.90 -13.97
C GLN A 53 -6.22 10.24 -14.08
N ILE A 54 -5.08 10.41 -13.39
CA ILE A 54 -4.23 11.58 -13.52
C ILE A 54 -3.79 11.74 -14.98
N PHE A 55 -3.25 10.67 -15.59
CA PHE A 55 -2.78 10.72 -16.97
C PHE A 55 -3.90 11.01 -17.96
N GLU A 56 -5.05 10.36 -17.84
CA GLU A 56 -6.20 10.61 -18.72
C GLU A 56 -6.66 12.07 -18.62
N ARG A 57 -6.79 12.60 -17.40
CA ARG A 57 -7.21 13.99 -17.18
C ARG A 57 -6.20 14.99 -17.74
N ILE A 58 -4.90 14.74 -17.57
CA ILE A 58 -3.86 15.58 -18.19
C ILE A 58 -4.04 15.58 -19.71
N MET A 59 -4.22 14.40 -20.32
CA MET A 59 -4.39 14.28 -21.77
C MET A 59 -5.63 15.02 -22.27
N GLU A 60 -6.74 14.98 -21.52
CA GLU A 60 -7.96 15.77 -21.79
C GLU A 60 -7.69 17.27 -21.79
N VAL A 61 -7.08 17.79 -20.73
CA VAL A 61 -6.78 19.22 -20.60
C VAL A 61 -5.84 19.68 -21.73
N MET A 62 -4.84 18.87 -22.06
CA MET A 62 -3.89 19.17 -23.12
C MET A 62 -4.55 19.28 -24.50
N ASP A 63 -5.55 18.46 -24.77
CA ASP A 63 -6.34 18.51 -26.01
C ASP A 63 -7.35 19.67 -26.00
N GLU A 64 -8.22 19.73 -24.99
CA GLU A 64 -9.38 20.63 -24.96
C GLU A 64 -9.02 22.10 -24.69
N VAL A 65 -8.05 22.34 -23.79
CA VAL A 65 -7.69 23.70 -23.37
C VAL A 65 -6.56 24.27 -24.23
N PHE A 66 -5.60 23.43 -24.60
CA PHE A 66 -4.38 23.86 -25.26
C PHE A 66 -4.26 23.44 -26.72
N GLY A 67 -5.14 22.54 -27.21
CA GLY A 67 -5.13 22.10 -28.61
C GLY A 67 -4.03 21.11 -28.96
N PHE A 68 -3.34 20.52 -27.98
CA PHE A 68 -2.35 19.47 -28.19
C PHE A 68 -3.04 18.11 -28.41
N LYS A 69 -3.53 17.91 -29.62
CA LYS A 69 -4.34 16.74 -30.00
C LYS A 69 -3.62 15.40 -29.90
N HIS A 70 -2.30 15.39 -30.07
CA HIS A 70 -1.48 14.18 -30.11
C HIS A 70 -0.41 14.27 -29.04
N ALA A 71 -0.62 13.55 -27.94
CA ALA A 71 0.19 13.67 -26.74
C ALA A 71 0.38 12.30 -26.08
N MET A 72 1.57 12.06 -25.53
CA MET A 72 1.90 10.82 -24.84
C MET A 72 2.80 11.06 -23.63
N ILE A 73 2.54 10.32 -22.54
CA ILE A 73 3.38 10.28 -21.35
C ILE A 73 4.10 8.93 -21.33
N LEU A 74 5.42 8.98 -21.21
CA LEU A 74 6.27 7.82 -21.03
C LEU A 74 6.94 7.87 -19.67
N MET A 75 6.97 6.74 -18.96
CA MET A 75 7.55 6.62 -17.63
C MET A 75 8.77 5.72 -17.65
N LEU A 76 9.79 6.11 -16.89
CA LEU A 76 11.00 5.33 -16.71
C LEU A 76 10.69 4.00 -16.02
N GLU A 77 11.13 2.90 -16.61
CA GLU A 77 11.08 1.59 -15.96
C GLU A 77 12.15 1.52 -14.86
N GLU A 78 11.77 0.96 -13.71
CA GLU A 78 12.63 0.94 -12.54
C GLU A 78 13.92 0.15 -12.80
N GLY A 79 15.07 0.77 -12.53
CA GLY A 79 16.39 0.15 -12.70
C GLY A 79 16.87 0.01 -14.15
N THR A 80 16.19 0.61 -15.14
CA THR A 80 16.58 0.52 -16.55
C THR A 80 16.80 1.91 -17.19
N GLU A 81 17.32 1.92 -18.42
CA GLU A 81 17.37 3.12 -19.29
C GLU A 81 16.27 3.07 -20.36
N THR A 82 15.08 2.61 -19.97
CA THR A 82 13.95 2.39 -20.87
C THR A 82 12.71 3.10 -20.37
N LEU A 83 12.06 3.85 -21.25
CA LEU A 83 10.77 4.47 -21.03
C LEU A 83 9.66 3.57 -21.56
N SER A 84 8.53 3.49 -20.86
CA SER A 84 7.31 2.81 -21.32
C SER A 84 6.16 3.81 -21.45
N VAL A 85 5.40 3.74 -22.54
CA VAL A 85 4.21 4.58 -22.72
C VAL A 85 3.15 4.17 -21.68
N LYS A 86 2.73 5.12 -20.85
CA LYS A 86 1.67 4.92 -19.85
C LYS A 86 0.34 5.51 -20.26
N ALA A 87 0.35 6.57 -21.04
CA ALA A 87 -0.85 7.17 -21.59
C ALA A 87 -0.57 7.83 -22.93
N SER A 88 -1.56 7.84 -23.80
CA SER A 88 -1.51 8.54 -25.07
C SER A 88 -2.91 9.00 -25.49
N ARG A 89 -2.98 10.07 -26.30
CA ARG A 89 -4.21 10.60 -26.87
C ARG A 89 -3.98 11.07 -28.29
N GLY A 90 -4.98 10.87 -29.14
CA GLY A 90 -4.99 11.33 -30.54
C GLY A 90 -4.35 10.39 -31.55
N TYR A 91 -3.81 9.24 -31.14
CA TYR A 91 -3.16 8.28 -32.04
C TYR A 91 -4.13 7.19 -32.52
N GLU A 92 -3.95 6.70 -33.75
CA GLU A 92 -4.75 5.60 -34.32
C GLU A 92 -4.64 4.30 -33.52
N GLN A 93 -3.49 4.09 -32.85
CA GLN A 93 -3.28 3.01 -31.89
C GLN A 93 -2.81 3.62 -30.57
N GLY A 94 -3.39 3.18 -29.44
CA GLY A 94 -3.08 3.72 -28.12
C GLY A 94 -1.64 3.43 -27.64
N GLY A 95 -0.99 2.39 -28.18
CA GLY A 95 0.44 2.09 -27.97
C GLY A 95 0.94 2.05 -26.52
N VAL A 96 0.03 1.91 -25.55
CA VAL A 96 0.37 1.76 -24.13
C VAL A 96 1.19 0.49 -23.97
N GLY A 97 2.31 0.58 -23.23
CA GLY A 97 3.29 -0.49 -23.09
C GLY A 97 4.40 -0.50 -24.15
N ALA A 98 4.33 0.34 -25.19
CA ALA A 98 5.45 0.53 -26.11
C ALA A 98 6.67 1.14 -25.40
N LYS A 99 7.87 0.80 -25.84
CA LYS A 99 9.13 1.15 -25.15
C LYS A 99 10.05 2.04 -25.99
N VAL A 100 10.75 2.96 -25.32
CA VAL A 100 11.79 3.83 -25.90
C VAL A 100 13.04 3.76 -25.05
N GLU A 101 14.17 3.36 -25.64
CA GLU A 101 15.46 3.40 -24.95
C GLU A 101 16.08 4.80 -24.94
N PHE A 102 16.93 5.07 -23.96
CA PHE A 102 17.66 6.32 -23.88
C PHE A 102 18.52 6.55 -25.12
N GLY A 103 18.50 7.78 -25.62
CA GLY A 103 19.18 8.19 -26.85
C GLY A 103 18.48 7.80 -28.15
N GLN A 104 17.41 7.00 -28.13
CA GLN A 104 16.64 6.67 -29.33
C GLN A 104 15.56 7.72 -29.63
N GLY A 105 15.62 8.33 -30.81
CA GLY A 105 14.66 9.36 -31.22
C GLY A 105 14.68 10.61 -30.34
N VAL A 106 13.71 11.51 -30.56
CA VAL A 106 13.61 12.77 -29.78
C VAL A 106 13.35 12.46 -28.30
N ILE A 107 12.41 11.56 -28.02
CA ILE A 107 12.02 11.17 -26.65
C ILE A 107 13.20 10.58 -25.87
N GLY A 108 13.93 9.62 -26.45
CA GLY A 108 15.09 9.01 -25.79
C GLY A 108 16.24 9.99 -25.60
N VAL A 109 16.47 10.92 -26.53
CA VAL A 109 17.48 11.99 -26.36
C VAL A 109 17.11 12.95 -25.23
N VAL A 110 15.84 13.33 -25.11
CA VAL A 110 15.34 14.15 -24.00
C VAL A 110 15.53 13.44 -22.66
N ALA A 111 15.22 12.13 -22.59
CA ALA A 111 15.44 11.32 -21.40
C ALA A 111 16.93 11.31 -20.99
N LYS A 112 17.83 11.03 -21.94
CA LYS A 112 19.27 10.97 -21.71
C LYS A 112 19.87 12.31 -21.30
N ARG A 113 19.40 13.41 -21.89
CA ARG A 113 19.93 14.76 -21.65
C ARG A 113 19.24 15.51 -20.52
N LYS A 114 18.06 15.06 -20.09
CA LYS A 114 17.16 15.76 -19.15
C LYS A 114 16.92 17.22 -19.54
N LYS A 115 16.75 17.48 -20.84
CA LYS A 115 16.52 18.82 -21.41
C LYS A 115 15.40 18.76 -22.43
N ILE A 116 14.54 19.78 -22.43
CA ILE A 116 13.52 19.97 -23.45
C ILE A 116 14.12 19.96 -24.85
N MET A 117 13.39 19.37 -25.80
CA MET A 117 13.75 19.38 -27.21
C MET A 117 12.52 19.65 -28.07
N ARG A 118 12.61 20.66 -28.95
CA ARG A 118 11.63 20.96 -30.00
C ARG A 118 12.26 20.67 -31.36
N MET A 119 11.54 19.90 -32.17
CA MET A 119 11.97 19.49 -33.50
C MET A 119 10.93 19.92 -34.55
N VAL A 120 11.43 20.36 -35.71
CA VAL A 120 10.64 20.75 -36.88
C VAL A 120 11.21 20.03 -38.11
N GLY A 121 10.36 19.62 -39.04
CA GLY A 121 10.77 18.94 -40.26
C GLY A 121 11.14 17.48 -40.02
N ILE A 122 10.46 16.82 -39.09
CA ILE A 122 10.72 15.43 -38.73
C ILE A 122 10.30 14.53 -39.89
N THR A 123 11.22 13.72 -40.40
CA THR A 123 10.89 12.60 -41.30
C THR A 123 10.75 11.31 -40.50
N THR A 124 9.98 10.33 -40.99
CA THR A 124 9.76 9.04 -40.31
C THR A 124 11.08 8.33 -39.97
N GLN A 125 12.13 8.50 -40.79
CA GLN A 125 13.47 7.95 -40.55
C GLN A 125 14.21 8.65 -39.39
N MET A 126 14.06 9.97 -39.20
CA MET A 126 14.69 10.70 -38.09
C MET A 126 14.05 10.42 -36.74
N ARG A 127 12.81 9.94 -36.70
CA ARG A 127 12.12 9.57 -35.44
C ARG A 127 12.80 8.41 -34.72
N TYR A 128 13.32 7.45 -35.48
CA TYR A 128 13.83 6.18 -34.98
C TYR A 128 15.24 5.87 -35.48
N ALA A 129 16.00 6.86 -35.95
CA ALA A 129 17.36 6.66 -36.50
C ALA A 129 18.38 6.02 -35.53
N GLY A 130 17.97 5.63 -34.31
CA GLY A 130 18.71 4.72 -33.43
C GLY A 130 18.41 3.21 -33.62
N GLN A 131 17.45 2.81 -34.47
CA GLN A 131 17.06 1.41 -34.67
C GLN A 131 17.94 0.63 -35.67
N ILE A 132 19.00 1.23 -36.24
CA ILE A 132 20.02 0.49 -36.99
C ILE A 132 21.02 -0.12 -36.00
N GLY A 133 20.50 -1.04 -35.19
CA GLY A 133 21.22 -1.84 -34.22
C GLY A 133 20.55 -3.19 -34.01
N GLN A 134 19.87 -3.73 -35.03
CA GLN A 134 19.33 -5.08 -34.98
C GLN A 134 20.46 -6.11 -35.13
N SER A 135 20.86 -6.72 -34.02
CA SER A 135 21.52 -8.03 -34.01
C SER A 135 21.42 -8.64 -32.61
N MET A 136 20.24 -9.11 -32.21
CA MET A 136 20.10 -10.34 -31.40
C MET A 136 18.61 -10.69 -31.20
N GLY A 137 18.23 -11.87 -31.68
CA GLY A 137 16.84 -12.33 -31.74
C GLY A 137 16.21 -12.62 -30.39
N ARG A 138 15.17 -11.84 -30.06
CA ARG A 138 14.10 -12.23 -29.13
C ARG A 138 12.77 -11.84 -29.75
N GLU A 139 11.86 -12.81 -29.86
CA GLU A 139 10.45 -12.58 -30.17
C GLU A 139 9.76 -11.99 -28.94
N GLU A 140 9.92 -10.70 -28.70
CA GLU A 140 9.00 -9.94 -27.85
C GLU A 140 7.98 -9.28 -28.77
N LYS A 141 6.68 -9.39 -28.44
CA LYS A 141 5.61 -8.63 -29.11
C LYS A 141 5.90 -7.14 -28.93
N GLN A 142 6.62 -6.56 -29.87
CA GLN A 142 7.03 -5.17 -29.85
C GLN A 142 5.80 -4.32 -30.16
N ILE A 143 5.14 -3.82 -29.11
CA ILE A 143 4.03 -2.88 -29.25
C ILE A 143 4.60 -1.65 -29.95
N GLU A 144 4.09 -1.34 -31.15
CA GLU A 144 4.51 -0.17 -31.90
C GLU A 144 4.21 1.10 -31.09
N LEU A 145 5.19 2.00 -31.01
CA LEU A 145 5.03 3.28 -30.33
C LEU A 145 3.83 4.04 -30.92
N PRO A 146 2.90 4.55 -30.07
CA PRO A 146 1.81 5.36 -30.56
C PRO A 146 2.41 6.65 -31.07
N GLY A 147 2.38 6.87 -32.38
CA GLY A 147 2.98 8.03 -33.02
C GLY A 147 2.20 8.41 -34.26
N LEU A 148 2.14 9.71 -34.53
CA LEU A 148 1.49 10.23 -35.73
C LEU A 148 2.28 9.79 -36.97
N LYS A 149 1.67 9.07 -37.91
CA LYS A 149 2.35 8.58 -39.13
C LYS A 149 3.07 9.69 -39.90
N ASP A 150 2.46 10.88 -39.99
CA ASP A 150 2.95 12.05 -40.72
C ASP A 150 3.36 13.24 -39.85
N ALA A 151 3.65 13.04 -38.55
CA ALA A 151 4.20 14.09 -37.69
C ALA A 151 5.38 14.85 -38.33
N LYS A 152 5.23 16.17 -38.46
CA LYS A 152 6.22 17.10 -39.00
C LYS A 152 6.88 17.95 -37.92
N SER A 153 6.30 18.00 -36.72
CA SER A 153 6.88 18.68 -35.55
C SER A 153 6.60 17.91 -34.26
N GLN A 154 7.50 18.07 -33.28
CA GLN A 154 7.42 17.42 -31.97
C GLN A 154 8.05 18.30 -30.89
N ILE A 155 7.44 18.34 -29.71
CA ILE A 155 8.12 18.76 -28.47
C ILE A 155 8.15 17.56 -27.53
N ALA A 156 9.30 17.32 -26.91
CA ALA A 156 9.43 16.41 -25.78
C ALA A 156 10.08 17.13 -24.60
N ILE A 157 9.49 16.96 -23.42
CA ILE A 157 9.98 17.54 -22.17
C ILE A 157 10.28 16.42 -21.16
N PRO A 158 11.33 16.57 -20.34
CA PRO A 158 11.58 15.64 -19.26
C PRO A 158 10.62 15.93 -18.10
N LEU A 159 10.05 14.88 -17.51
CA LEU A 159 9.32 14.94 -16.25
C LEU A 159 10.34 14.76 -15.13
N LEU A 160 10.69 15.86 -14.46
CA LEU A 160 11.74 15.90 -13.44
C LEU A 160 11.16 16.25 -12.08
N VAL A 161 11.64 15.56 -11.06
CA VAL A 161 11.57 16.03 -9.67
C VAL A 161 13.00 16.24 -9.20
N LYS A 162 13.33 17.48 -8.84
CA LYS A 162 14.73 17.90 -8.62
C LYS A 162 15.56 17.51 -9.86
N ASP A 163 16.54 16.61 -9.71
CA ASP A 163 17.37 16.11 -10.81
C ASP A 163 17.01 14.68 -11.26
N LYS A 164 15.99 14.06 -10.66
CA LYS A 164 15.56 12.70 -10.97
C LYS A 164 14.58 12.73 -12.14
N LEU A 165 14.89 11.96 -13.19
CA LEU A 165 13.97 11.73 -14.31
C LEU A 165 12.92 10.70 -13.91
N LEU A 166 11.65 11.10 -13.98
CA LEU A 166 10.52 10.18 -13.82
C LEU A 166 10.02 9.66 -15.18
N GLY A 167 10.11 10.49 -16.22
CA GLY A 167 9.56 10.17 -17.52
C GLY A 167 9.77 11.27 -18.55
N VAL A 168 9.08 11.16 -19.68
CA VAL A 168 9.06 12.16 -20.76
C VAL A 168 7.60 12.38 -21.16
N PHE A 169 7.22 13.65 -21.30
CA PHE A 169 5.96 14.03 -21.91
C PHE A 169 6.24 14.58 -23.31
N ALA A 170 5.55 14.03 -24.31
CA ALA A 170 5.78 14.37 -25.70
C ALA A 170 4.46 14.73 -26.40
N VAL A 171 4.53 15.73 -27.28
CA VAL A 171 3.42 16.16 -28.14
C VAL A 171 3.88 16.23 -29.58
N GLU A 172 3.00 15.85 -30.50
CA GLU A 172 3.28 15.75 -31.94
C GLU A 172 2.25 16.53 -32.77
N SER A 173 2.64 16.95 -33.97
CA SER A 173 1.73 17.57 -34.93
C SER A 173 2.11 17.23 -36.38
N ALA A 174 1.09 17.04 -37.22
CA ALA A 174 1.21 16.89 -38.67
C ALA A 174 1.55 18.21 -39.40
N GLU A 175 1.51 19.34 -38.69
CA GLU A 175 1.87 20.66 -39.22
C GLU A 175 3.36 20.98 -39.02
N MET A 176 3.95 21.65 -40.00
CA MET A 176 5.29 22.20 -39.87
C MET A 176 5.21 23.48 -39.04
N ASN A 177 6.14 23.66 -38.09
CA ASN A 177 6.14 24.81 -37.16
C ASN A 177 4.89 24.93 -36.27
N ALA A 178 4.23 23.81 -35.94
CA ALA A 178 3.04 23.83 -35.09
C ALA A 178 3.30 24.45 -33.71
N PHE A 179 4.52 24.26 -33.18
CA PHE A 179 4.86 24.65 -31.81
C PHE A 179 5.77 25.89 -31.75
N LYS A 180 5.35 26.85 -30.92
CA LYS A 180 6.00 28.13 -30.61
C LYS A 180 6.73 28.05 -29.27
N LEU A 181 7.51 29.09 -28.95
CA LEU A 181 8.23 29.21 -27.67
C LEU A 181 7.29 29.18 -26.45
N LEU A 182 6.07 29.72 -26.60
CA LEU A 182 5.08 29.71 -25.52
C LEU A 182 4.62 28.28 -25.19
N ASP A 183 4.54 27.41 -26.20
CA ASP A 183 4.13 26.02 -26.03
C ASP A 183 5.18 25.24 -25.22
N GLU A 184 6.47 25.51 -25.44
CA GLU A 184 7.55 24.95 -24.62
C GLU A 184 7.40 25.33 -23.14
N VAL A 185 7.02 26.57 -22.85
CA VAL A 185 6.82 27.05 -21.47
C VAL A 185 5.60 26.38 -20.84
N ILE A 186 4.46 26.35 -21.55
CA ILE A 186 3.23 25.70 -21.08
C ILE A 186 3.49 24.23 -20.79
N LEU A 187 4.08 23.51 -21.75
CA LEU A 187 4.42 22.11 -21.61
C LEU A 187 5.35 21.89 -20.42
N SER A 188 6.39 22.71 -20.27
CA SER A 188 7.31 22.58 -19.13
C SER A 188 6.61 22.75 -17.78
N VAL A 189 5.67 23.70 -17.67
CA VAL A 189 4.89 23.88 -16.44
C VAL A 189 4.00 22.67 -16.18
N VAL A 190 3.24 22.23 -17.19
CA VAL A 190 2.41 21.03 -17.10
C VAL A 190 3.26 19.83 -16.70
N GLY A 191 4.35 19.55 -17.42
CA GLY A 191 5.28 18.47 -17.11
C GLY A 191 5.82 18.48 -15.69
N ASN A 192 6.12 19.66 -15.15
CA ASN A 192 6.52 19.76 -13.74
C ASN A 192 5.36 19.39 -12.79
N GLN A 193 4.13 19.82 -13.08
CA GLN A 193 2.95 19.42 -12.29
C GLN A 193 2.69 17.91 -12.38
N ILE A 194 2.83 17.32 -13.57
CA ILE A 194 2.74 15.87 -13.78
C ILE A 194 3.78 15.16 -12.91
N ALA A 195 5.03 15.60 -12.96
CA ALA A 195 6.12 14.99 -12.21
C ALA A 195 5.85 14.99 -10.70
N VAL A 196 5.39 16.12 -10.15
CA VAL A 196 5.01 16.26 -8.73
C VAL A 196 3.82 15.38 -8.37
N ALA A 197 2.78 15.34 -9.21
CA ALA A 197 1.61 14.51 -8.96
C ALA A 197 1.95 13.02 -8.92
N ILE A 198 2.80 12.57 -9.85
CA ILE A 198 3.30 11.19 -9.87
C ILE A 198 4.07 10.85 -8.60
N GLU A 199 5.00 11.72 -8.18
CA GLU A 199 5.79 11.50 -6.97
C GLU A 199 4.90 11.44 -5.72
N ASN A 200 3.92 12.34 -5.60
CA ASN A 200 2.98 12.36 -4.48
C ASN A 200 2.13 11.09 -4.42
N ALA A 201 1.59 10.64 -5.56
CA ALA A 201 0.82 9.40 -5.62
C ALA A 201 1.71 8.19 -5.23
N ALA A 202 2.93 8.10 -5.77
CA ALA A 202 3.86 7.02 -5.43
C ALA A 202 4.21 7.01 -3.93
N ALA A 203 4.50 8.18 -3.34
CA ALA A 203 4.79 8.31 -1.92
C ALA A 203 3.59 7.88 -1.05
N TYR A 204 2.37 8.26 -1.43
CA TYR A 204 1.15 7.85 -0.74
C TYR A 204 0.97 6.33 -0.75
N TYR A 205 1.11 5.68 -1.91
CA TYR A 205 1.02 4.22 -2.00
C TYR A 205 2.10 3.51 -1.18
N THR A 206 3.34 3.98 -1.22
CA THR A 206 4.42 3.44 -0.39
C THR A 206 4.09 3.59 1.10
N GLN A 207 3.58 4.75 1.52
CA GLN A 207 3.16 4.98 2.91
C GLN A 207 2.03 4.03 3.32
N GLN A 208 1.05 3.79 2.43
CA GLN A 208 -0.03 2.84 2.69
C GLN A 208 0.47 1.40 2.81
N GLN A 209 1.35 0.96 1.90
CA GLN A 209 1.97 -0.37 1.94
C GLN A 209 2.79 -0.58 3.21
N LEU A 210 3.59 0.41 3.63
CA LEU A 210 4.32 0.38 4.89
C LEU A 210 3.37 0.29 6.08
N SER A 211 2.33 1.11 6.10
CA SER A 211 1.33 1.06 7.18
C SER A 211 0.63 -0.29 7.27
N GLU A 212 0.31 -0.91 6.13
CA GLU A 212 -0.28 -2.25 6.09
C GLU A 212 0.71 -3.30 6.60
N ALA A 213 1.95 -3.26 6.12
CA ALA A 213 3.01 -4.16 6.57
C ALA A 213 3.24 -4.06 8.09
N TYR A 214 3.35 -2.84 8.65
CA TYR A 214 3.50 -2.63 10.09
C TYR A 214 2.29 -3.15 10.88
N SER A 215 1.08 -3.05 10.34
CA SER A 215 -0.11 -3.58 11.01
C SER A 215 -0.13 -5.11 11.15
N ARG A 216 0.72 -5.84 10.42
CA ARG A 216 0.91 -7.29 10.61
C ARG A 216 1.74 -7.63 11.85
N PHE A 217 2.45 -6.64 12.40
CA PHE A 217 3.29 -6.79 13.59
C PHE A 217 2.67 -6.18 14.85
N VAL A 218 1.64 -5.34 14.72
CA VAL A 218 0.90 -4.75 15.85
C VAL A 218 -0.59 -4.99 15.65
N PRO A 219 -1.25 -5.78 16.52
CA PRO A 219 -2.69 -6.01 16.43
C PRO A 219 -3.47 -4.69 16.53
N LYS A 220 -4.34 -4.40 15.57
CA LYS A 220 -5.17 -3.17 15.58
C LYS A 220 -6.16 -3.18 16.75
N GLU A 221 -6.58 -4.38 17.15
CA GLU A 221 -7.47 -4.64 18.27
C GLU A 221 -6.85 -4.16 19.59
N LEU A 222 -5.54 -4.33 19.77
CA LEU A 222 -4.81 -3.78 20.92
C LEU A 222 -4.95 -2.25 20.99
N LEU A 223 -4.75 -1.56 19.87
CA LEU A 223 -4.87 -0.09 19.81
C LEU A 223 -6.29 0.36 20.16
N SER A 224 -7.30 -0.33 19.62
CA SER A 224 -8.70 -0.06 19.92
C SER A 224 -9.01 -0.21 21.42
N LEU A 225 -8.51 -1.27 22.05
CA LEU A 225 -8.68 -1.50 23.49
C LEU A 225 -7.99 -0.43 24.34
N LEU A 226 -6.84 0.10 23.88
CA LEU A 226 -6.15 1.23 24.50
C LEU A 226 -6.81 2.59 24.18
N SER A 227 -7.93 2.61 23.45
CA SER A 227 -8.60 3.83 22.97
C SER A 227 -7.67 4.74 22.13
N LYS A 228 -6.80 4.13 21.32
CA LYS A 228 -5.86 4.81 20.42
C LYS A 228 -6.28 4.61 18.96
N LYS A 229 -6.21 5.67 18.16
CA LYS A 229 -6.53 5.60 16.72
C LYS A 229 -5.35 5.16 15.87
N SER A 230 -4.13 5.34 16.37
CA SER A 230 -2.89 5.06 15.66
C SER A 230 -1.79 4.63 16.63
N ILE A 231 -0.84 3.84 16.12
CA ILE A 231 0.41 3.52 16.83
C ILE A 231 1.18 4.79 17.22
N LEU A 232 1.01 5.88 16.48
CA LEU A 232 1.63 7.18 16.76
C LEU A 232 1.14 7.81 18.08
N GLU A 233 -0.02 7.40 18.59
CA GLU A 233 -0.59 7.88 19.85
C GLU A 233 -0.19 7.02 21.06
N THR A 234 0.56 5.93 20.82
CA THR A 234 0.98 5.02 21.89
C THR A 234 2.23 5.51 22.60
N GLN A 235 2.27 5.31 23.91
CA GLN A 235 3.38 5.63 24.78
C GLN A 235 3.63 4.50 25.77
N LEU A 236 4.84 4.42 26.32
CA LEU A 236 5.13 3.51 27.43
C LEU A 236 4.16 3.77 28.59
N ALA A 237 3.72 2.68 29.23
CA ALA A 237 2.74 2.69 30.32
C ALA A 237 1.30 3.07 29.94
N ASP A 238 0.99 3.27 28.64
CA ASP A 238 -0.40 3.20 28.18
C ASP A 238 -0.96 1.83 28.58
N GLN A 239 -2.05 1.81 29.34
CA GLN A 239 -2.64 0.58 29.85
C GLN A 239 -4.15 0.72 30.07
N THR A 240 -4.83 -0.41 30.00
CA THR A 240 -6.24 -0.55 30.31
C THR A 240 -6.46 -1.87 31.05
N GLU A 241 -7.33 -1.87 32.05
CA GLU A 241 -7.76 -3.09 32.73
C GLU A 241 -9.13 -3.51 32.18
N GLY A 242 -9.32 -4.81 31.97
CA GLY A 242 -10.59 -5.33 31.50
C GLY A 242 -10.79 -6.80 31.87
N LEU A 243 -12.07 -7.17 31.99
CA LEU A 243 -12.49 -8.57 32.06
C LEU A 243 -12.47 -9.15 30.64
N MET A 244 -11.57 -10.08 30.37
CA MET A 244 -11.40 -10.67 29.04
C MET A 244 -11.22 -12.19 29.15
N THR A 245 -11.42 -12.88 28.04
CA THR A 245 -11.15 -14.32 27.94
C THR A 245 -9.83 -14.54 27.22
N VAL A 246 -8.94 -15.30 27.85
CA VAL A 246 -7.61 -15.67 27.35
C VAL A 246 -7.63 -17.12 26.90
N MET A 247 -7.06 -17.37 25.74
CA MET A 247 -6.91 -18.69 25.15
C MET A 247 -5.43 -18.98 24.90
N PHE A 248 -4.99 -20.14 25.34
CA PHE A 248 -3.71 -20.73 24.92
C PHE A 248 -3.99 -21.98 24.09
N SER A 249 -3.23 -22.17 23.02
CA SER A 249 -3.23 -23.38 22.22
C SER A 249 -1.81 -23.84 21.97
N ASP A 250 -1.54 -25.15 22.02
CA ASP A 250 -0.21 -25.73 21.80
C ASP A 250 -0.30 -26.99 20.92
N ILE A 251 0.69 -27.25 20.06
CA ILE A 251 0.71 -28.46 19.23
C ILE A 251 1.28 -29.61 20.05
N ARG A 252 0.53 -30.72 20.12
CA ARG A 252 0.96 -31.88 20.91
C ARG A 252 2.16 -32.56 20.27
N GLY A 253 3.21 -32.72 21.07
CA GLY A 253 4.43 -33.41 20.63
C GLY A 253 5.20 -32.63 19.56
N PHE A 254 5.00 -31.32 19.45
CA PHE A 254 5.66 -30.50 18.44
C PHE A 254 7.18 -30.65 18.41
N THR A 255 7.84 -30.69 19.57
CA THR A 255 9.30 -30.90 19.63
C THR A 255 9.70 -32.17 18.85
N THR A 256 9.03 -33.29 19.09
CA THR A 256 9.28 -34.56 18.40
C THR A 256 8.96 -34.51 16.91
N ILE A 257 7.94 -33.73 16.51
CA ILE A 257 7.61 -33.50 15.09
C ILE A 257 8.73 -32.68 14.43
N SER A 258 9.15 -31.59 15.07
CA SER A 258 10.14 -30.64 14.55
C SER A 258 11.54 -31.25 14.42
N GLU A 259 11.91 -32.20 15.28
CA GLU A 259 13.19 -32.93 15.20
C GLU A 259 13.33 -33.78 13.92
N LYS A 260 12.20 -34.12 13.28
CA LYS A 260 12.18 -34.87 12.01
C LYS A 260 12.22 -33.95 10.78
N MET A 261 12.18 -32.62 10.97
CA MET A 261 12.10 -31.63 9.91
C MET A 261 13.41 -30.85 9.79
N THR A 262 13.75 -30.45 8.57
CA THR A 262 14.74 -29.38 8.38
C THR A 262 14.20 -28.06 8.93
N PRO A 263 15.07 -27.08 9.25
CA PRO A 263 14.60 -25.76 9.70
C PRO A 263 13.61 -25.10 8.74
N SER A 264 13.84 -25.21 7.42
CA SER A 264 12.95 -24.64 6.40
C SER A 264 11.58 -25.31 6.39
N GLU A 265 11.53 -26.64 6.49
CA GLU A 265 10.28 -27.40 6.57
C GLU A 265 9.52 -27.06 7.85
N ASN A 266 10.21 -26.92 8.98
CA ASN A 266 9.60 -26.54 10.25
C ASN A 266 8.99 -25.12 10.18
N PHE A 267 9.70 -24.16 9.58
CA PHE A 267 9.16 -22.81 9.36
C PHE A 267 7.91 -22.83 8.47
N GLN A 268 7.92 -23.62 7.39
CA GLN A 268 6.78 -23.75 6.50
C GLN A 268 5.60 -24.44 7.21
N PHE A 269 5.87 -25.47 8.00
CA PHE A 269 4.87 -26.16 8.81
C PHE A 269 4.18 -25.21 9.78
N ILE A 270 4.94 -24.43 10.56
CA ILE A 270 4.39 -23.43 11.49
C ILE A 270 3.54 -22.42 10.73
N ASN A 271 4.05 -21.84 9.63
CA ASN A 271 3.31 -20.84 8.86
C ASN A 271 2.01 -21.40 8.25
N ASN A 272 2.01 -22.65 7.79
CA ASN A 272 0.80 -23.30 7.28
C ASN A 272 -0.22 -23.55 8.39
N TYR A 273 0.22 -24.04 9.55
CA TYR A 273 -0.64 -24.24 10.72
C TYR A 273 -1.24 -22.91 11.21
N LEU A 274 -0.40 -21.89 11.39
CA LEU A 274 -0.84 -20.56 11.82
C LEU A 274 -1.75 -19.90 10.78
N GLY A 275 -1.47 -20.07 9.49
CA GLY A 275 -2.32 -19.58 8.39
C GLY A 275 -3.73 -20.18 8.40
N MET A 276 -3.90 -21.37 8.96
CA MET A 276 -5.19 -22.03 9.14
C MET A 276 -5.90 -21.58 10.43
N ILE A 277 -5.18 -21.44 11.54
CA ILE A 277 -5.77 -21.13 12.85
C ILE A 277 -6.05 -19.64 13.05
N ALA A 278 -5.16 -18.76 12.59
CA ALA A 278 -5.28 -17.32 12.85
C ALA A 278 -6.57 -16.69 12.28
N PRO A 279 -7.05 -17.04 11.07
CA PRO A 279 -8.35 -16.57 10.58
C PRO A 279 -9.51 -16.97 11.48
N VAL A 280 -9.51 -18.19 12.01
CA VAL A 280 -10.59 -18.70 12.89
C VAL A 280 -10.72 -17.86 14.16
N ILE A 281 -9.60 -17.53 14.80
CA ILE A 281 -9.58 -16.67 15.99
C ILE A 281 -10.17 -15.29 15.67
N LYS A 282 -9.78 -14.71 14.53
CA LYS A 282 -10.24 -13.40 14.09
C LYS A 282 -11.74 -13.38 13.75
N GLU A 283 -12.23 -14.41 13.04
CA GLU A 283 -13.65 -14.55 12.69
C GLU A 283 -14.57 -14.61 13.92
N HIS A 284 -14.04 -15.11 15.04
CA HIS A 284 -14.74 -15.16 16.32
C HIS A 284 -14.44 -13.93 17.20
N ASN A 285 -13.96 -12.82 16.64
CA ASN A 285 -13.68 -11.57 17.35
C ASN A 285 -12.62 -11.69 18.45
N GLY A 286 -11.67 -12.62 18.29
CA GLY A 286 -10.42 -12.66 19.03
C GLY A 286 -9.28 -12.01 18.24
N PHE A 287 -8.19 -11.71 18.92
CA PHE A 287 -6.93 -11.36 18.28
C PHE A 287 -5.79 -12.14 18.91
N ILE A 288 -4.75 -12.39 18.12
CA ILE A 288 -3.54 -13.06 18.59
C ILE A 288 -2.64 -12.00 19.23
N ASP A 289 -2.31 -12.18 20.51
CA ASP A 289 -1.34 -11.33 21.19
C ASP A 289 0.07 -11.67 20.73
N LYS A 290 0.42 -12.96 20.77
CA LYS A 290 1.72 -13.45 20.29
C LYS A 290 1.72 -14.94 19.96
N PHE A 291 2.73 -15.30 19.17
CA PHE A 291 3.16 -16.68 18.96
C PHE A 291 4.32 -17.01 19.88
N ILE A 292 4.29 -18.18 20.52
CA ILE A 292 5.31 -18.65 21.47
C ILE A 292 5.79 -20.02 20.99
N GLY A 293 6.68 -20.02 19.99
CA GLY A 293 7.03 -21.26 19.27
C GLY A 293 5.84 -21.76 18.46
N ASP A 294 5.37 -22.96 18.77
CA ASP A 294 4.15 -23.56 18.23
C ASP A 294 2.87 -23.22 19.01
N ALA A 295 3.02 -22.57 20.17
CA ALA A 295 1.90 -22.13 20.97
C ALA A 295 1.34 -20.77 20.50
N ILE A 296 0.04 -20.59 20.66
CA ILE A 296 -0.70 -19.37 20.34
C ILE A 296 -1.31 -18.82 21.62
N MET A 297 -1.13 -17.53 21.87
CA MET A 297 -1.87 -16.78 22.88
C MET A 297 -2.85 -15.82 22.20
N ALA A 298 -4.15 -15.99 22.48
CA ALA A 298 -5.21 -15.17 21.92
C ALA A 298 -6.09 -14.55 23.01
N ILE A 299 -6.61 -13.36 22.72
CA ILE A 299 -7.42 -12.55 23.64
C ILE A 299 -8.78 -12.30 22.99
N PHE A 300 -9.84 -12.48 23.79
CA PHE A 300 -11.22 -12.25 23.41
C PHE A 300 -11.81 -11.19 24.35
N PRO A 301 -11.86 -9.91 23.93
CA PRO A 301 -12.19 -8.81 24.82
C PRO A 301 -13.68 -8.66 25.13
N ALA A 302 -14.57 -9.30 24.34
CA ALA A 302 -16.00 -9.10 24.43
C ALA A 302 -16.72 -10.18 25.26
N ARG A 303 -16.74 -11.42 24.77
CA ARG A 303 -17.60 -12.50 25.26
C ARG A 303 -16.81 -13.79 25.41
N ALA A 304 -17.04 -14.52 26.49
CA ALA A 304 -16.41 -15.82 26.72
C ALA A 304 -16.83 -16.85 25.66
N GLU A 305 -18.05 -16.74 25.12
CA GLU A 305 -18.54 -17.63 24.06
C GLU A 305 -17.67 -17.57 22.81
N ASN A 306 -17.15 -16.39 22.46
CA ASN A 306 -16.29 -16.20 21.30
C ASN A 306 -15.04 -17.10 21.37
N ALA A 307 -14.43 -17.22 22.54
CA ALA A 307 -13.25 -18.06 22.74
C ALA A 307 -13.60 -19.56 22.63
N VAL A 308 -14.75 -19.97 23.17
CA VAL A 308 -15.19 -21.38 23.13
C VAL A 308 -15.62 -21.77 21.70
N GLU A 309 -16.33 -20.90 20.99
CA GLU A 309 -16.67 -21.08 19.58
C GLU A 309 -15.41 -21.14 18.70
N ALA A 310 -14.46 -20.23 18.92
CA ALA A 310 -13.17 -20.25 18.24
C ALA A 310 -12.44 -21.58 18.48
N ALA A 311 -12.42 -22.08 19.72
CA ALA A 311 -11.80 -23.36 20.04
C ALA A 311 -12.40 -24.54 19.27
N LEU A 312 -13.73 -24.62 19.23
CA LEU A 312 -14.44 -25.66 18.48
C LEU A 312 -14.17 -25.53 16.97
N ALA A 313 -14.20 -24.31 16.43
CA ALA A 313 -13.89 -24.05 15.04
C ALA A 313 -12.42 -24.37 14.68
N MET A 314 -11.47 -24.10 15.58
CA MET A 314 -10.06 -24.48 15.44
C MET A 314 -9.90 -25.99 15.35
N MET A 315 -10.63 -26.76 16.17
CA MET A 315 -10.60 -28.22 16.07
C MET A 315 -11.14 -28.74 14.73
N LYS A 316 -12.19 -28.12 14.19
CA LYS A 316 -12.72 -28.45 12.85
C LYS A 316 -11.72 -28.09 11.74
N ALA A 317 -11.10 -26.93 11.83
CA ALA A 317 -10.08 -26.51 10.87
C ALA A 317 -8.83 -27.42 10.94
N LEU A 318 -8.45 -27.85 12.14
CA LEU A 318 -7.39 -28.84 12.35
C LEU A 318 -7.71 -30.20 11.70
N GLN A 319 -8.96 -30.65 11.76
CA GLN A 319 -9.38 -31.89 11.08
C GLN A 319 -9.15 -31.78 9.56
N GLN A 320 -9.59 -30.68 8.95
CA GLN A 320 -9.38 -30.44 7.51
C GLN A 320 -7.88 -30.35 7.17
N PHE A 321 -7.09 -29.71 8.03
CA PHE A 321 -5.64 -29.66 7.89
C PHE A 321 -5.02 -31.06 7.94
N ASN A 322 -5.44 -31.90 8.88
CA ASN A 322 -4.98 -33.28 8.99
C ASN A 322 -5.38 -34.14 7.79
N GLU A 323 -6.56 -33.93 7.19
CA GLU A 323 -6.96 -34.62 5.96
C GLU A 323 -6.02 -34.28 4.78
N LEU A 324 -5.59 -33.02 4.67
CA LEU A 324 -4.61 -32.60 3.66
C LEU A 324 -3.24 -33.23 3.93
N ARG A 325 -2.78 -33.18 5.18
CA ARG A 325 -1.51 -33.81 5.60
C ARG A 325 -1.47 -35.29 5.27
N GLN A 326 -2.55 -36.02 5.55
CA GLN A 326 -2.64 -37.44 5.26
C GLN A 326 -2.57 -37.73 3.75
N LYS A 327 -3.19 -36.89 2.91
CA LYS A 327 -3.06 -37.00 1.44
C LYS A 327 -1.62 -36.81 0.96
N GLU A 328 -0.82 -36.05 1.70
CA GLU A 328 0.60 -35.83 1.45
C GLU A 328 1.51 -36.83 2.19
N ASN A 329 0.95 -37.91 2.76
CA ASN A 329 1.66 -38.91 3.58
C ASN A 329 2.37 -38.32 4.82
N GLN A 330 1.83 -37.26 5.39
CA GLN A 330 2.31 -36.66 6.62
C GLN A 330 1.44 -37.08 7.81
N ASP A 331 2.06 -37.26 8.97
CA ASP A 331 1.36 -37.61 10.20
C ASP A 331 0.38 -36.47 10.60
N PRO A 332 -0.84 -36.82 11.07
CA PRO A 332 -1.75 -35.85 11.63
C PRO A 332 -1.18 -35.28 12.94
N ILE A 333 -1.62 -34.07 13.28
CA ILE A 333 -1.24 -33.40 14.53
C ILE A 333 -2.47 -33.17 15.40
N ASP A 334 -2.26 -33.10 16.70
CA ASP A 334 -3.29 -32.72 17.68
C ASP A 334 -2.90 -31.41 18.35
N ILE A 335 -3.89 -30.69 18.88
CA ILE A 335 -3.68 -29.48 19.68
C ILE A 335 -4.35 -29.60 21.05
N GLY A 336 -3.75 -28.94 22.04
CA GLY A 336 -4.36 -28.69 23.35
C GLY A 336 -4.78 -27.23 23.45
N ILE A 337 -5.99 -26.96 23.93
CA ILE A 337 -6.55 -25.62 24.09
C ILE A 337 -6.99 -25.42 25.55
N GLY A 338 -6.47 -24.36 26.18
CA GLY A 338 -6.87 -23.91 27.52
C GLY A 338 -7.51 -22.53 27.48
N ILE A 339 -8.67 -22.36 28.14
CA ILE A 339 -9.40 -21.09 28.15
C ILE A 339 -9.75 -20.64 29.57
N HIS A 340 -9.44 -19.40 29.89
CA HIS A 340 -9.79 -18.78 31.16
C HIS A 340 -10.33 -17.37 30.97
N THR A 341 -11.34 -17.00 31.76
CA THR A 341 -11.90 -15.64 31.79
C THR A 341 -11.54 -14.97 33.11
N GLY A 342 -11.02 -13.75 33.05
CA GLY A 342 -10.67 -12.99 34.24
C GLY A 342 -10.15 -11.59 33.95
N HIS A 343 -9.92 -10.82 35.01
CA HIS A 343 -9.40 -9.46 34.89
C HIS A 343 -7.92 -9.49 34.52
N LEU A 344 -7.56 -8.71 33.51
CA LEU A 344 -6.20 -8.58 33.03
C LEU A 344 -5.91 -7.13 32.64
N MET A 345 -4.63 -6.79 32.62
CA MET A 345 -4.14 -5.50 32.19
C MET A 345 -3.51 -5.65 30.80
N LEU A 346 -3.98 -4.86 29.86
CA LEU A 346 -3.44 -4.77 28.50
C LEU A 346 -2.71 -3.44 28.37
N GLY A 347 -1.50 -3.44 27.85
CA GLY A 347 -0.69 -2.22 27.85
C GLY A 347 0.57 -2.29 27.00
N ILE A 348 1.23 -1.15 26.89
CA ILE A 348 2.50 -0.98 26.18
C ILE A 348 3.65 -0.99 27.19
N ILE A 349 4.53 -1.98 27.05
CA ILE A 349 5.72 -2.14 27.87
C ILE A 349 6.99 -2.09 27.03
N GLY A 350 8.15 -2.00 27.68
CA GLY A 350 9.46 -2.10 27.02
C GLY A 350 10.32 -0.85 27.22
N HIS A 351 11.04 -0.47 26.18
CA HIS A 351 11.95 0.67 26.14
C HIS A 351 11.53 1.63 25.01
N GLU A 352 11.97 2.90 25.06
CA GLU A 352 11.65 3.91 24.02
C GLU A 352 11.94 3.45 22.59
N ASN A 353 12.97 2.62 22.41
CA ASN A 353 13.40 2.07 21.11
C ASN A 353 12.88 0.65 20.83
N ARG A 354 12.13 0.06 21.78
CA ARG A 354 11.54 -1.28 21.65
C ARG A 354 10.33 -1.40 22.56
N MET A 355 9.17 -1.03 22.01
CA MET A 355 7.88 -1.17 22.67
C MET A 355 7.21 -2.49 22.24
N GLU A 356 6.51 -3.11 23.17
CA GLU A 356 5.70 -4.30 22.94
C GLU A 356 4.34 -4.09 23.60
N GLY A 357 3.28 -4.21 22.78
CA GLY A 357 1.93 -4.33 23.29
C GLY A 357 1.71 -5.74 23.82
N THR A 358 1.26 -5.87 25.06
CA THR A 358 1.03 -7.19 25.65
C THR A 358 -0.04 -7.17 26.72
N VAL A 359 -0.43 -8.37 27.14
CA VAL A 359 -1.36 -8.59 28.24
C VAL A 359 -0.64 -9.19 29.43
N ILE A 360 -0.87 -8.61 30.60
CA ILE A 360 -0.27 -8.99 31.88
C ILE A 360 -1.40 -9.25 32.87
N GLY A 361 -1.30 -10.36 33.57
CA GLY A 361 -2.23 -10.68 34.64
C GLY A 361 -2.11 -12.13 35.09
N ASP A 362 -2.57 -12.38 36.31
CA ASP A 362 -2.64 -13.75 36.82
C ASP A 362 -3.58 -14.63 35.98
N SER A 363 -4.64 -14.05 35.40
CA SER A 363 -5.54 -14.73 34.47
C SER A 363 -4.84 -15.26 33.21
N VAL A 364 -3.82 -14.56 32.69
CA VAL A 364 -3.03 -15.03 31.55
C VAL A 364 -2.23 -16.28 31.93
N ASN A 365 -1.55 -16.22 33.07
CA ASN A 365 -0.78 -17.36 33.59
C ASN A 365 -1.67 -18.57 33.89
N LEU A 366 -2.90 -18.33 34.39
CA LEU A 366 -3.86 -19.38 34.65
C LEU A 366 -4.36 -20.05 33.36
N ALA A 367 -4.64 -19.27 32.31
CA ALA A 367 -5.03 -19.81 31.01
C ALA A 367 -3.97 -20.75 30.42
N SER A 368 -2.69 -20.34 30.45
CA SER A 368 -1.57 -21.18 30.00
C SER A 368 -1.44 -22.47 30.82
N ARG A 369 -1.65 -22.41 32.13
CA ARG A 369 -1.64 -23.62 32.98
C ARG A 369 -2.80 -24.55 32.66
N ILE A 370 -3.98 -24.01 32.38
CA ILE A 370 -5.15 -24.79 31.98
C ILE A 370 -4.91 -25.49 30.64
N GLU A 371 -4.23 -24.83 29.69
CA GLU A 371 -3.79 -25.50 28.45
C GLU A 371 -2.89 -26.68 28.79
N GLY A 372 -1.90 -26.52 29.67
CA GLY A 372 -1.01 -27.61 30.06
C GLY A 372 -1.73 -28.85 30.65
N LEU A 373 -2.89 -28.65 31.29
CA LEU A 373 -3.73 -29.76 31.81
C LEU A 373 -4.35 -30.61 30.70
N THR A 374 -4.47 -30.09 29.47
CA THR A 374 -5.02 -30.82 28.32
C THR A 374 -4.23 -32.11 28.05
N LYS A 375 -2.91 -32.07 28.30
CA LYS A 375 -1.99 -33.21 28.18
C LYS A 375 -2.26 -34.25 29.27
N GLN A 376 -2.44 -33.80 30.50
CA GLN A 376 -2.70 -34.66 31.66
C GLN A 376 -4.05 -35.38 31.54
N PHE A 377 -5.12 -34.65 31.22
CA PHE A 377 -6.47 -35.20 31.11
C PHE A 377 -6.78 -35.79 29.73
N LYS A 378 -5.84 -35.73 28.78
CA LYS A 378 -6.00 -36.22 27.40
C LYS A 378 -7.23 -35.64 26.69
N CYS A 379 -7.53 -34.37 26.95
CA CYS A 379 -8.69 -33.65 26.40
C CYS A 379 -8.21 -32.52 25.49
N SER A 380 -8.86 -32.27 24.35
CA SER A 380 -8.41 -31.21 23.43
C SER A 380 -8.73 -29.81 23.93
N ILE A 381 -9.87 -29.61 24.62
CA ILE A 381 -10.30 -28.29 25.10
C ILE A 381 -10.63 -28.38 26.59
N ILE A 382 -9.97 -27.55 27.39
CA ILE A 382 -10.26 -27.37 28.82
C ILE A 382 -10.54 -25.91 29.11
N VAL A 383 -11.57 -25.65 29.91
CA VAL A 383 -11.94 -24.30 30.35
C VAL A 383 -12.08 -24.21 31.86
N SER A 384 -11.84 -23.04 32.43
CA SER A 384 -12.07 -22.80 33.88
C SER A 384 -13.56 -22.71 34.22
N GLU A 385 -13.91 -22.97 35.49
CA GLU A 385 -15.26 -22.71 36.05
C GLU A 385 -15.73 -21.27 35.80
N VAL A 386 -14.82 -20.29 35.91
CA VAL A 386 -15.12 -18.88 35.65
C VAL A 386 -15.53 -18.66 34.19
N THR A 387 -14.88 -19.36 33.24
CA THR A 387 -15.26 -19.29 31.83
C THR A 387 -16.67 -19.84 31.63
N ILE A 388 -17.00 -21.01 32.20
CA ILE A 388 -18.35 -21.60 32.13
C ILE A 388 -19.40 -20.66 32.72
N ALA A 389 -19.12 -20.09 33.89
CA ALA A 389 -20.02 -19.14 34.56
C ALA A 389 -20.20 -17.82 33.80
N SER A 390 -19.26 -17.48 32.91
CA SER A 390 -19.31 -16.27 32.08
C SER A 390 -20.07 -16.47 30.76
N LEU A 391 -20.43 -17.71 30.40
CA LEU A 391 -21.26 -17.99 29.22
C LEU A 391 -22.71 -17.59 29.51
N ARG A 392 -23.36 -16.86 28.59
CA ARG A 392 -24.77 -16.47 28.75
C ARG A 392 -25.71 -17.67 28.68
N ASP A 393 -25.35 -18.66 27.86
CA ASP A 393 -26.05 -19.93 27.73
C ASP A 393 -25.03 -21.08 27.69
N PRO A 394 -24.63 -21.61 28.87
CA PRO A 394 -23.71 -22.74 28.96
C PRO A 394 -24.25 -24.02 28.31
N SER A 395 -25.59 -24.18 28.19
CA SER A 395 -26.21 -25.40 27.66
C SER A 395 -25.97 -25.59 26.16
N ARG A 396 -25.66 -24.50 25.45
CA ARG A 396 -25.27 -24.50 24.04
C ARG A 396 -23.93 -25.19 23.79
N PHE A 397 -23.11 -25.37 24.82
CA PHE A 397 -21.82 -26.04 24.75
C PHE A 397 -21.87 -27.31 25.59
N THR A 398 -21.74 -28.47 24.97
CA THR A 398 -21.64 -29.74 25.72
C THR A 398 -20.36 -29.72 26.56
N HIS A 399 -20.51 -29.76 27.88
CA HIS A 399 -19.38 -29.67 28.80
C HIS A 399 -19.55 -30.60 30.01
N SER A 400 -18.44 -31.04 30.58
CA SER A 400 -18.42 -31.92 31.76
C SER A 400 -17.34 -31.47 32.74
N PHE A 401 -17.63 -31.60 34.04
CA PHE A 401 -16.64 -31.36 35.08
C PHE A 401 -15.51 -32.39 34.95
N LEU A 402 -14.26 -31.92 34.92
CA LEU A 402 -13.08 -32.79 34.86
C LEU A 402 -12.53 -33.05 36.25
N ASP A 403 -12.08 -31.99 36.92
CA ASP A 403 -11.40 -32.09 38.20
C ASP A 403 -11.30 -30.73 38.90
N GLU A 404 -10.89 -30.76 40.16
CA GLU A 404 -10.52 -29.60 40.96
C GLU A 404 -9.01 -29.61 41.21
N VAL A 405 -8.28 -28.75 40.50
CA VAL A 405 -6.82 -28.79 40.43
C VAL A 405 -6.17 -27.61 41.14
N THR A 406 -5.12 -27.89 41.91
CA THR A 406 -4.26 -26.83 42.46
C THR A 406 -3.10 -26.59 41.51
N VAL A 407 -3.12 -25.46 40.82
CA VAL A 407 -2.04 -25.08 39.92
C VAL A 407 -0.93 -24.34 40.68
N LYS A 408 0.32 -24.55 40.27
CA LYS A 408 1.51 -23.93 40.91
C LYS A 408 1.34 -22.40 40.98
N GLY A 409 1.47 -21.83 42.18
CA GLY A 409 1.34 -20.38 42.41
C GLY A 409 -0.08 -19.93 42.81
N LYS A 410 -1.05 -20.84 42.94
CA LYS A 410 -2.36 -20.57 43.53
C LYS A 410 -2.56 -21.33 44.83
N SER A 411 -3.11 -20.64 45.82
CA SER A 411 -3.45 -21.21 47.14
C SER A 411 -4.80 -21.91 47.14
N GLN A 412 -5.72 -21.48 46.28
CA GLN A 412 -7.04 -22.08 46.12
C GLN A 412 -7.07 -22.96 44.87
N PRO A 413 -7.67 -24.16 44.95
CA PRO A 413 -7.88 -24.99 43.79
C PRO A 413 -8.87 -24.35 42.82
N ILE A 414 -8.75 -24.69 41.54
CA ILE A 414 -9.65 -24.24 40.49
C ILE A 414 -10.35 -25.45 39.87
N LYS A 415 -11.66 -25.33 39.65
CA LYS A 415 -12.40 -26.34 38.90
C LYS A 415 -12.22 -26.12 37.41
N VAL A 416 -12.03 -27.21 36.70
CA VAL A 416 -11.88 -27.22 35.24
C VAL A 416 -12.91 -28.14 34.59
N TYR A 417 -13.32 -27.75 33.39
CA TYR A 417 -14.35 -28.41 32.62
C TYR A 417 -13.80 -28.75 31.24
N LYS A 418 -14.17 -29.91 30.72
CA LYS A 418 -13.94 -30.28 29.33
C LYS A 418 -15.06 -29.70 28.48
N ILE A 419 -14.72 -29.15 27.32
CA ILE A 419 -15.70 -28.90 26.26
C ILE A 419 -15.65 -30.10 25.31
N GLU A 420 -16.80 -30.74 25.10
CA GLU A 420 -16.91 -31.84 24.15
C GLU A 420 -16.95 -31.28 22.72
N ASN A 421 -16.05 -31.78 21.90
CA ASN A 421 -16.05 -31.50 20.48
C ASN A 421 -16.92 -32.55 19.80
N SER A 422 -18.16 -32.20 19.48
CA SER A 422 -19.04 -33.04 18.65
C SER A 422 -18.56 -32.94 17.20
N VAL A 423 -17.53 -33.70 16.85
CA VAL A 423 -17.11 -33.91 15.46
C VAL A 423 -17.94 -35.00 14.84
#